data_AF-A0A7R9U5T2-F1
#
_entry.id   AF-A0A7R9U5T2-F1
#
_cell.length_a   1.000
_cell.length_b   1.000
_cell.length_c   1.000
_cell.angle_alpha   90.00
_cell.angle_beta   90.00
_cell.angle_gamma   90.00
#
_symmetry.space_group_name_H-M   'P 1'
#
loop_
_entity.id
_entity.type
_entity.pdbx_description
1 polymer ?
#
loop_
_entity_poly.entity_id
_entity_poly.type
_entity_poly.pdbx_seq_one_letter_code
_entity_poly.pdbx_strand_id
1 'polypeptide(L)'
;MRLKLLLCALCAAAVDAIFVLVGDDRPQCFLVEEPQQTAVEVKFDKKWASDSPTPAMSFVVEAPLEGLELTEGTETQIVYEKLHEEGSGVITFSTKVDGVHRGCFQLKQAP
;
A
#
# COMPACT_ATOMS: atom_id res chain seq x y z
N MET A 1 31.75 3.91 -32.54
CA MET A 1 30.43 3.70 -31.92
C MET A 1 30.22 4.76 -30.85
N ARG A 2 29.18 5.59 -30.95
CA ARG A 2 28.95 6.75 -30.07
C ARG A 2 28.13 6.30 -28.86
N LEU A 3 28.77 6.13 -27.70
CA LEU A 3 28.08 5.84 -26.44
C LEU A 3 27.21 7.05 -26.06
N LYS A 4 25.89 6.89 -26.05
CA LYS A 4 24.98 7.86 -25.43
C LYS A 4 24.87 7.49 -23.94
N LEU A 5 25.48 8.30 -23.08
CA LEU A 5 25.24 8.28 -21.63
C LEU A 5 23.83 8.81 -21.39
N LEU A 6 22.90 7.93 -21.04
CA LEU A 6 21.60 8.30 -20.48
C LEU A 6 21.84 8.75 -19.03
N LEU A 7 21.65 10.04 -18.77
CA LEU A 7 21.66 10.60 -17.43
C LEU A 7 20.59 9.89 -16.59
N CYS A 8 21.00 9.41 -15.42
CA CYS A 8 20.10 8.97 -14.35
C CYS A 8 19.19 10.16 -14.01
N ALA A 9 17.92 10.07 -14.43
CA ALA A 9 16.89 10.99 -14.01
C ALA A 9 16.65 10.76 -12.51
N LEU A 10 16.69 11.85 -11.77
CA LEU A 10 16.46 11.95 -10.34
C LEU A 10 15.25 11.11 -9.91
N CYS A 11 15.48 10.01 -9.21
CA CYS A 11 14.42 9.33 -8.46
C CYS A 11 14.10 10.19 -7.23
N ALA A 12 13.17 11.13 -7.39
CA ALA A 12 12.52 11.77 -6.26
C ALA A 12 11.49 10.80 -5.70
N ALA A 13 11.91 9.94 -4.77
CA ALA A 13 10.98 9.24 -3.90
C ALA A 13 10.48 10.26 -2.87
N ALA A 14 9.30 10.84 -3.11
CA ALA A 14 8.60 11.57 -2.07
C ALA A 14 8.20 10.55 -0.98
N VAL A 15 8.84 10.64 0.18
CA VAL A 15 8.47 9.84 1.34
C VAL A 15 7.40 10.62 2.09
N ASP A 16 6.14 10.45 1.68
CA ASP A 16 5.01 11.04 2.38
C ASP A 16 4.62 10.13 3.55
N ALA A 17 4.99 10.53 4.77
CA ALA A 17 4.55 9.87 5.99
C ALA A 17 3.15 10.38 6.37
N ILE A 18 2.18 9.48 6.47
CA ILE A 18 0.79 9.80 6.82
C ILE A 18 0.43 9.08 8.13
N PHE A 19 -0.26 9.78 9.03
CA PHE A 19 -0.86 9.19 10.23
C PHE A 19 -2.33 8.91 9.98
N VAL A 20 -2.76 7.66 10.17
CA VAL A 20 -4.16 7.24 9.99
C VAL A 20 -4.70 6.60 11.26
N LEU A 21 -5.96 6.89 11.60
CA LEU A 21 -6.68 6.23 12.69
C LEU A 21 -7.46 5.05 12.12
N VAL A 22 -7.01 3.83 12.39
CA VAL A 22 -7.70 2.59 12.00
C VAL A 22 -8.63 2.17 13.13
N GLY A 23 -9.93 2.19 12.88
CA GLY A 23 -10.95 1.72 13.83
C GLY A 23 -11.30 0.25 13.61
N ASP A 24 -12.00 -0.35 14.58
CA ASP A 24 -12.30 -1.78 14.60
C ASP A 24 -13.13 -2.28 13.39
N ASP A 25 -14.04 -1.44 12.88
CA ASP A 25 -15.02 -1.86 11.85
C ASP A 25 -14.81 -1.20 10.48
N ARG A 26 -13.77 -0.38 10.31
CA ARG A 26 -13.56 0.35 9.05
C ARG A 26 -12.11 0.27 8.58
N PRO A 27 -11.85 -0.33 7.41
CA PRO A 27 -10.54 -0.26 6.81
C PRO A 27 -10.20 1.20 6.49
N GLN A 28 -8.93 1.56 6.68
CA GLN A 28 -8.40 2.85 6.23
C GLN A 28 -7.60 2.66 4.97
N CYS A 29 -8.03 3.34 3.91
CA CYS A 29 -7.47 3.17 2.59
C CYS A 29 -6.80 4.45 2.09
N PHE A 30 -5.75 4.27 1.29
CA PHE A 30 -5.07 5.33 0.56
C PHE A 30 -4.86 4.89 -0.89
N LEU A 31 -4.70 5.88 -1.77
CA LEU A 31 -4.49 5.67 -3.19
C LEU A 31 -3.03 5.97 -3.54
N VAL A 32 -2.46 5.14 -4.41
CA VAL A 32 -1.09 5.27 -4.91
C VAL A 32 -1.11 5.08 -6.42
N GLU A 33 -0.72 6.11 -7.17
CA GLU A 33 -0.66 6.05 -8.64
C GLU A 33 0.78 5.77 -9.07
N GLU A 34 1.00 4.63 -9.71
CA GLU A 34 2.33 4.18 -10.09
C GLU A 34 2.31 3.49 -11.47
N PRO A 35 3.39 3.59 -12.25
CA PRO A 35 3.56 2.82 -13.48
C PRO A 35 3.63 1.31 -13.19
N GLN A 36 3.37 0.49 -14.21
CA GLN A 36 3.55 -0.95 -14.22
C GLN A 36 5.02 -1.31 -13.90
N GLN A 37 5.24 -2.43 -13.22
CA GLN A 37 6.57 -2.92 -12.80
C GLN A 37 7.31 -2.00 -11.82
N THR A 38 6.58 -1.12 -11.13
CA THR A 38 7.14 -0.30 -10.06
C THR A 38 7.08 -1.06 -8.75
N ALA A 39 8.20 -1.10 -8.03
CA ALA A 39 8.25 -1.64 -6.68
C ALA A 39 7.82 -0.55 -5.69
N VAL A 40 6.74 -0.80 -4.98
CA VAL A 40 6.19 0.08 -3.96
C VAL A 40 6.56 -0.47 -2.59
N GLU A 41 7.10 0.42 -1.74
CA GLU A 41 7.47 0.11 -0.37
C GLU A 41 6.62 0.94 0.60
N VAL A 42 5.85 0.27 1.46
CA VAL A 42 5.03 0.89 2.51
C VAL A 42 5.63 0.54 3.87
N LYS A 43 6.14 1.54 4.57
CA LYS A 43 6.59 1.41 5.97
C LYS A 43 5.46 1.80 6.90
N PHE A 44 5.19 0.98 7.90
CA PHE A 44 4.16 1.28 8.90
C PHE A 44 4.69 1.11 10.33
N ASP A 45 4.12 1.90 11.24
CA ASP A 45 4.39 1.87 12.68
C ASP A 45 3.06 2.11 13.40
N LYS A 46 2.50 1.04 14.00
CA LYS A 46 1.25 1.04 14.75
C LYS A 46 1.49 1.70 16.10
N LYS A 47 0.82 2.84 16.32
CA LYS A 47 0.70 3.45 17.64
C LYS A 47 -0.57 2.95 18.31
N TRP A 48 -0.42 2.22 19.41
CA TRP A 48 -1.53 1.69 20.20
C TRP A 48 -1.53 2.36 21.58
N ALA A 49 -2.60 3.08 21.89
CA ALA A 49 -2.70 3.91 23.10
C ALA A 49 -3.26 3.16 24.32
N SER A 50 -3.42 1.84 24.23
CA SER A 50 -4.03 1.00 25.27
C SER A 50 -3.01 0.02 25.84
N ASP A 51 -3.19 -0.32 27.12
CA ASP A 51 -2.44 -1.37 27.82
C ASP A 51 -2.81 -2.79 27.34
N SER A 52 -3.82 -2.90 26.45
CA SER A 52 -4.22 -4.16 25.82
C SER A 52 -3.20 -4.62 24.77
N PRO A 53 -3.15 -5.93 24.46
CA PRO A 53 -2.38 -6.43 23.32
C PRO A 53 -2.72 -5.65 22.04
N THR A 54 -1.70 -5.29 21.27
CA THR A 54 -1.89 -4.61 19.98
C THR A 54 -2.66 -5.54 19.04
N PRO A 55 -3.78 -5.09 18.45
CA PRO A 55 -4.52 -5.92 17.51
C PRO A 55 -3.69 -6.27 16.28
N ALA A 56 -3.97 -7.45 15.72
CA ALA A 56 -3.46 -7.81 14.41
C ALA A 56 -4.06 -6.86 13.37
N MET A 57 -3.30 -6.58 12.30
CA MET A 57 -3.72 -5.66 11.25
C MET A 57 -3.50 -6.34 9.90
N SER A 58 -4.54 -6.47 9.08
CA SER A 58 -4.35 -6.88 7.69
C SER A 58 -4.05 -5.67 6.82
N PHE A 59 -3.11 -5.82 5.89
CA PHE A 59 -2.91 -4.90 4.79
C PHE A 59 -3.29 -5.57 3.48
N VAL A 60 -4.16 -4.91 2.72
CA VAL A 60 -4.65 -5.38 1.41
C VAL A 60 -4.31 -4.32 0.37
N VAL A 61 -3.78 -4.74 -0.77
CA VAL A 61 -3.62 -3.88 -1.95
C VAL A 61 -4.54 -4.39 -3.04
N GLU A 62 -5.33 -3.47 -3.56
CA GLU A 62 -6.22 -3.69 -4.68
C GLU A 62 -5.73 -2.88 -5.87
N ALA A 63 -5.85 -3.48 -7.06
CA ALA A 63 -5.57 -2.83 -8.33
C ALA A 63 -6.83 -2.93 -9.21
N PRO A 64 -7.01 -2.01 -10.17
CA PRO A 64 -8.03 -2.18 -11.19
C PRO A 64 -7.72 -3.42 -12.04
N LEU A 65 -8.75 -3.99 -12.66
CA LEU A 65 -8.53 -4.94 -13.75
C LEU A 65 -7.79 -4.24 -14.90
N GLU A 66 -6.97 -4.98 -15.64
CA GLU A 66 -6.12 -4.42 -16.71
C GLU A 66 -6.95 -3.58 -17.70
N GLY A 67 -6.49 -2.34 -17.95
CA GLY A 67 -7.16 -1.41 -18.85
C GLY A 67 -8.34 -0.63 -18.24
N LEU A 68 -8.62 -0.77 -16.93
CA LEU A 68 -9.60 0.03 -16.21
C LEU A 68 -8.93 1.06 -15.29
N GLU A 69 -9.58 2.22 -15.12
CA GLU A 69 -9.20 3.21 -14.12
C GLU A 69 -9.91 2.95 -12.79
N LEU A 70 -9.19 3.12 -11.67
CA LEU A 70 -9.75 2.94 -10.35
C LEU A 70 -10.65 4.13 -9.97
N THR A 71 -11.97 3.95 -10.08
CA THR A 71 -13.00 4.91 -9.69
C THR A 71 -13.96 4.27 -8.68
N GLU A 72 -14.81 5.07 -8.04
CA GLU A 72 -15.86 4.55 -7.16
C GLU A 72 -16.78 3.60 -7.95
N GLY A 73 -16.85 2.34 -7.52
CA GLY A 73 -17.62 1.29 -8.21
C GLY A 73 -16.87 0.52 -9.31
N THR A 74 -15.60 0.86 -9.59
CA THR A 74 -14.74 0.03 -10.47
C THR A 74 -14.50 -1.33 -9.84
N GLU A 75 -14.58 -2.38 -10.65
CA GLU A 75 -14.20 -3.73 -10.24
C GLU A 75 -12.69 -3.83 -10.00
N THR A 76 -12.32 -4.32 -8.81
CA THR A 76 -10.93 -4.41 -8.36
C THR A 76 -10.53 -5.85 -8.09
N GLN A 77 -9.23 -6.14 -8.23
CA GLN A 77 -8.64 -7.41 -7.82
C GLN A 77 -7.64 -7.20 -6.67
N ILE A 78 -7.61 -8.12 -5.73
CA ILE A 78 -6.61 -8.15 -4.67
C ILE A 78 -5.29 -8.62 -5.28
N VAL A 79 -4.27 -7.77 -5.25
CA VAL A 79 -2.92 -8.07 -5.77
C VAL A 79 -1.94 -8.38 -4.65
N TYR A 80 -2.26 -8.01 -3.41
CA TYR A 80 -1.49 -8.33 -2.21
C TYR A 80 -2.42 -8.38 -1.01
N GLU A 81 -2.25 -9.36 -0.14
CA GLU A 81 -2.87 -9.41 1.18
C GLU A 81 -1.91 -10.04 2.18
N LYS A 82 -1.79 -9.42 3.35
CA LYS A 82 -1.01 -10.00 4.45
C LYS A 82 -1.53 -9.56 5.81
N LEU A 83 -1.50 -10.49 6.76
CA LEU A 83 -1.73 -10.22 8.18
C LEU A 83 -0.42 -9.81 8.85
N HIS A 84 -0.46 -8.70 9.58
CA HIS A 84 0.65 -8.10 10.30
C HIS A 84 0.31 -8.00 11.79
N GLU A 85 0.93 -8.89 12.56
CA GLU A 85 0.81 -8.90 14.02
C GLU A 85 1.81 -7.93 14.64
N GLU A 86 2.97 -7.73 13.99
CA GLU A 86 4.03 -6.85 14.45
C GLU A 86 3.60 -5.38 14.57
N GLY A 87 4.13 -4.68 15.57
CA GLY A 87 3.88 -3.25 15.80
C GLY A 87 4.39 -2.34 14.68
N SER A 88 5.36 -2.77 13.88
CA SER A 88 5.90 -1.99 12.76
C SER A 88 6.47 -2.92 11.71
N GLY A 89 6.46 -2.52 10.44
CA GLY A 89 6.97 -3.36 9.36
C GLY A 89 7.16 -2.62 8.04
N VAL A 90 7.66 -3.38 7.07
CA VAL A 90 7.83 -2.94 5.69
C VAL A 90 7.07 -3.90 4.79
N ILE A 91 6.23 -3.35 3.92
CA ILE A 91 5.45 -4.07 2.94
C ILE A 91 5.99 -3.69 1.57
N THR A 92 6.36 -4.68 0.78
CA THR A 92 6.85 -4.47 -0.59
C THR A 92 5.97 -5.23 -1.55
N PHE A 93 5.48 -4.56 -2.57
CA PHE A 93 4.75 -5.18 -3.68
C PHE A 93 5.16 -4.53 -5.00
N SER A 94 4.92 -5.24 -6.11
CA SER A 94 5.17 -4.72 -7.46
C SER A 94 3.85 -4.52 -8.20
N THR A 95 3.69 -3.35 -8.81
CA THR A 95 2.51 -3.03 -9.62
C THR A 95 2.49 -3.91 -10.87
N LYS A 96 1.33 -4.53 -11.15
CA LYS A 96 1.14 -5.41 -12.31
C LYS A 96 0.50 -4.70 -13.50
N VAL A 97 -0.12 -3.56 -13.25
CA VAL A 97 -0.80 -2.71 -14.23
C VAL A 97 -0.40 -1.27 -13.96
N ASP A 98 -0.47 -0.43 -14.99
CA ASP A 98 -0.32 1.02 -14.82
C ASP A 98 -1.54 1.58 -14.08
N GLY A 99 -1.32 2.54 -13.17
CA GLY A 99 -2.37 3.41 -12.64
C GLY A 99 -2.53 3.37 -11.12
N VAL A 100 -3.75 3.67 -10.68
CA VAL A 100 -4.07 3.88 -9.27
C VAL A 100 -4.33 2.55 -8.56
N HIS A 101 -3.59 2.31 -7.49
CA HIS A 101 -3.72 1.19 -6.57
C HIS A 101 -4.31 1.68 -5.25
N ARG A 102 -5.12 0.84 -4.59
CA ARG A 102 -5.70 1.15 -3.27
C ARG A 102 -5.09 0.24 -2.21
N GLY A 103 -4.35 0.83 -1.27
CA GLY A 103 -3.82 0.13 -0.09
C GLY A 103 -4.73 0.37 1.11
N CYS A 104 -5.16 -0.69 1.79
CA CYS A 104 -6.07 -0.61 2.94
C CYS A 104 -5.49 -1.33 4.16
N PHE A 105 -5.47 -0.64 5.31
CA PHE A 105 -5.22 -1.23 6.62
C PHE A 105 -6.54 -1.53 7.32
N GLN A 106 -6.70 -2.74 7.86
CA GLN A 106 -7.87 -3.13 8.65
C GLN A 106 -7.42 -3.83 9.93
N LEU A 107 -7.99 -3.47 11.08
CA LEU A 107 -7.80 -4.24 12.29
C LEU A 107 -8.49 -5.60 12.16
N LYS A 108 -7.80 -6.66 12.57
CA LYS A 108 -8.38 -7.99 12.75
C LYS A 108 -8.49 -8.21 14.25
N GLN A 109 -9.71 -8.34 14.75
CA GLN A 109 -9.94 -8.71 16.13
C GLN A 109 -9.37 -10.11 16.38
N ALA A 110 -8.74 -10.29 17.52
CA ALA A 110 -8.45 -11.63 18.01
C ALA A 110 -9.79 -12.37 18.21
N PRO A 111 -9.90 -13.65 17.81
CA PRO A 111 -11.12 -14.43 17.95
C PRO A 111 -11.57 -14.58 19.41
#